data_AF-A0A8D3BFB5-F1
#
_entry.id   AF-A0A8D3BFB5-F1
#
_cell.length_a   1.000
_cell.length_b   1.000
_cell.length_c   1.000
_cell.angle_alpha   90.00
_cell.angle_beta   90.00
_cell.angle_gamma   90.00
#
_symmetry.space_group_name_H-M   'P 1'
#
loop_
_entity.id
_entity.type
_entity.pdbx_description
1 polymer ?
#
loop_
_entity_poly.entity_id
_entity_poly.type
_entity_poly.pdbx_seq_one_letter_code
_entity_poly.pdbx_strand_id
1 'polypeptide(L)'
;KHVMTAFKGISVLFTLCLSSGVFCSRMFDMYACWPDGQPNSTVKVPCPWYLPWHKQVHNGFVLRECGPDGQWATRNSSLTWRDHSQCEADHIQESSQVDMHTVIYTVGYCVSLAALSLALIILLFFRKLHCTRNYIHTNLFASFILRAVSILSRDALLSRDTPGFRDNRDVAIVLSDQAASGCRVAQVLMQYCVGANYYWLLVEGLYLHNLLVQMVFSENHFFCGYLIIGWGSPVLFVIPWIIVRYLFESTRCWEINENMAHWWIIRTPILLAILVNFFIFIRILRILVAKLKAHQMRKTDYKFRLAKSTLTLIPLLGVHEVVFAVLTEEHTDGVLRNINLFFQLLFSSLQGLFVAILYCFVNKEVSE
;
A
#
# COMPACT_ATOMS: atom_id res chain seq x y z
N LYS A 1 -53.29 48.35 27.12
CA LYS A 1 -52.42 49.54 26.94
C LYS A 1 -51.19 49.60 27.88
N HIS A 2 -50.86 48.52 28.62
CA HIS A 2 -49.64 48.44 29.47
C HIS A 2 -48.60 47.40 29.00
N VAL A 3 -48.73 46.84 27.80
CA VAL A 3 -47.77 45.87 27.24
C VAL A 3 -46.90 46.50 26.13
N MET A 4 -47.25 47.70 25.65
CA MET A 4 -46.54 48.37 24.55
C MET A 4 -45.46 49.37 25.00
N THR A 5 -45.25 49.51 26.31
CA THR A 5 -44.19 50.36 26.90
C THR A 5 -42.96 49.57 27.33
N ALA A 6 -43.06 48.24 27.51
CA ALA A 6 -41.93 47.39 27.87
C ALA A 6 -41.00 47.06 26.68
N PHE A 7 -41.54 47.03 25.45
CA PHE A 7 -40.74 46.72 24.25
C PHE A 7 -39.87 47.89 23.76
N LYS A 8 -40.15 49.14 24.17
CA LYS A 8 -39.27 50.28 23.88
C LYS A 8 -38.06 50.36 24.82
N GLY A 9 -38.16 49.82 26.04
CA GLY A 9 -37.05 49.81 27.00
C GLY A 9 -35.97 48.76 26.68
N ILE A 10 -36.36 47.61 26.14
CA ILE A 10 -35.42 46.52 25.81
C ILE A 10 -34.68 46.81 24.50
N SER A 11 -35.32 47.49 23.55
CA SER A 11 -34.64 47.94 22.32
C SER A 11 -33.57 49.00 22.60
N VAL A 12 -33.73 49.84 23.63
CA VAL A 12 -32.70 50.84 24.00
C VAL A 12 -31.52 50.22 24.73
N LEU A 13 -31.73 49.14 25.51
CA LEU A 13 -30.65 48.42 26.19
C LEU A 13 -29.83 47.51 25.26
N PHE A 14 -30.42 46.96 24.19
CA PHE A 14 -29.66 46.21 23.18
C PHE A 14 -28.92 47.09 22.17
N THR A 15 -29.23 48.40 22.10
CA THR A 15 -28.57 49.35 21.19
C THR A 15 -27.36 50.04 21.84
N LEU A 16 -27.01 49.73 23.10
CA LEU A 16 -25.92 50.38 23.85
C LEU A 16 -24.70 49.49 24.12
N CYS A 17 -24.52 48.40 23.37
CA CYS A 17 -23.27 47.62 23.42
C CYS A 17 -22.82 47.03 22.07
N LEU A 18 -23.12 47.70 20.95
CA LEU A 18 -22.18 47.67 19.83
C LEU A 18 -21.21 48.82 20.07
N SER A 19 -20.02 48.52 20.61
CA SER A 19 -18.92 49.45 20.49
C SER A 19 -18.67 49.63 18.99
N SER A 20 -19.09 50.76 18.44
CA SER A 20 -18.72 51.23 17.11
C SER A 20 -17.23 51.61 17.09
N GLY A 21 -16.38 50.64 17.43
CA GLY A 21 -14.94 50.74 17.33
C GLY A 21 -14.50 50.31 15.94
N VAL A 22 -13.44 50.92 15.44
CA VAL A 22 -12.68 50.38 14.31
C VAL A 22 -12.03 49.08 14.80
N PHE A 23 -12.29 47.94 14.16
CA PHE A 23 -11.69 46.65 14.50
C PHE A 23 -11.37 45.87 13.22
N CYS A 24 -10.34 45.02 13.28
CA CYS A 24 -10.06 44.11 12.18
C CYS A 24 -11.04 42.94 12.22
N SER A 25 -11.76 42.71 11.12
CA SER A 25 -12.78 41.66 11.03
C SER A 25 -12.15 40.26 11.12
N ARG A 26 -12.86 39.37 11.81
CA ARG A 26 -12.55 37.93 11.80
C ARG A 26 -12.44 37.39 10.37
N MET A 27 -11.45 36.53 10.15
CA MET A 27 -11.26 35.90 8.84
C MET A 27 -10.52 34.58 8.95
N PHE A 28 -10.63 33.77 7.90
CA PHE A 28 -9.81 32.59 7.70
C PHE A 28 -8.88 32.85 6.52
N ASP A 29 -7.57 32.72 6.73
CA ASP A 29 -6.55 33.02 5.72
C ASP A 29 -5.91 31.76 5.12
N MET A 30 -6.67 30.66 5.13
CA MET A 30 -6.24 29.32 4.73
C MET A 30 -5.12 28.72 5.59
N TYR A 31 -4.78 29.36 6.72
CA TYR A 31 -3.78 28.87 7.67
C TYR A 31 -4.28 28.90 9.12
N ALA A 32 -4.84 30.01 9.57
CA ALA A 32 -5.40 30.14 10.91
C ALA A 32 -6.76 30.82 10.88
N CYS A 33 -7.59 30.51 11.87
CA CYS A 33 -8.84 31.22 12.10
C CYS A 33 -8.59 32.42 13.01
N TRP A 34 -8.72 33.62 12.46
CA TRP A 34 -8.44 34.88 13.16
C TRP A 34 -9.72 35.42 13.81
N PRO A 35 -9.73 35.66 15.13
CA PRO A 35 -10.83 36.37 15.78
C PRO A 35 -10.80 37.86 15.43
N ASP A 36 -11.83 38.59 15.86
CA ASP A 36 -11.85 40.05 15.71
C ASP A 36 -10.69 40.69 16.48
N GLY A 37 -9.92 41.55 15.80
CA GLY A 37 -8.71 42.17 16.33
C GLY A 37 -8.94 43.62 16.75
N GLN A 38 -8.35 44.02 17.88
CA GLN A 38 -8.35 45.43 18.30
C GLN A 38 -7.38 46.23 17.41
N PRO A 39 -7.72 47.48 17.05
CA PRO A 39 -6.87 48.32 16.21
C PRO A 39 -5.53 48.60 16.91
N ASN A 40 -4.46 48.68 16.13
CA ASN A 40 -3.09 48.89 16.63
C ASN A 40 -2.62 47.84 17.65
N SER A 41 -3.05 46.58 17.46
CA SER A 41 -2.67 45.46 18.33
C SER A 41 -2.26 44.23 17.53
N THR A 42 -1.47 43.36 18.16
CA THR A 42 -1.08 42.07 17.59
C THR A 42 -2.01 40.98 18.11
N VAL A 43 -2.71 40.32 17.19
CA VAL A 43 -3.55 39.16 17.48
C VAL A 43 -2.69 37.90 17.42
N LYS A 44 -2.84 37.03 18.42
CA LYS A 44 -2.11 35.76 18.53
C LYS A 44 -3.12 34.62 18.55
N VAL A 45 -2.87 33.60 17.73
CA VAL A 45 -3.68 32.37 17.65
C VAL A 45 -2.74 31.18 17.84
N PRO A 46 -3.12 30.14 18.61
CA PRO A 46 -2.29 28.95 18.75
C PRO A 46 -1.98 28.30 17.40
N CYS A 47 -0.84 27.62 17.28
CA CYS A 47 -0.49 26.89 16.07
C CYS A 47 -1.62 25.93 15.66
N PRO A 48 -1.99 25.87 14.37
CA PRO A 48 -3.09 25.04 13.93
C PRO A 48 -2.89 23.55 14.28
N TRP A 49 -3.94 22.93 14.80
CA TRP A 49 -3.93 21.54 15.26
C TRP A 49 -3.77 20.52 14.13
N TYR A 50 -4.05 20.92 12.89
CA TYR A 50 -3.96 20.06 11.72
C TYR A 50 -2.54 19.91 11.16
N LEU A 51 -1.57 20.68 11.68
CA LEU A 51 -0.16 20.56 11.26
C LEU A 51 0.40 19.17 11.64
N PRO A 52 1.11 18.46 10.75
CA PRO A 52 1.67 17.14 11.06
C PRO A 52 2.60 17.14 12.29
N TRP A 53 3.36 18.23 12.46
CA TRP A 53 4.27 18.47 13.58
C TRP A 53 3.63 19.24 14.74
N HIS A 54 2.30 19.32 14.83
CA HIS A 54 1.61 20.11 15.87
C HIS A 54 2.07 19.74 17.28
N LYS A 55 2.38 18.47 17.57
CA LYS A 55 2.90 18.05 18.88
C LYS A 55 4.20 18.77 19.27
N GLN A 56 5.06 19.11 18.31
CA GLN A 56 6.30 19.84 18.54
C GLN A 56 6.02 21.33 18.78
N VAL A 57 5.09 21.90 18.01
CA VAL A 57 4.79 23.36 18.00
C VAL A 57 3.52 23.74 18.77
N HIS A 58 2.94 22.85 19.58
CA HIS A 58 1.64 23.08 20.24
C HIS A 58 1.62 24.29 21.18
N ASN A 59 2.79 24.67 21.70
CA ASN A 59 2.97 25.85 22.56
C ASN A 59 3.28 27.14 21.77
N GLY A 60 3.42 27.06 20.45
CA GLY A 60 3.69 28.19 19.57
C GLY A 60 2.44 28.96 19.19
N PHE A 61 2.64 30.19 18.70
CA PHE A 61 1.58 31.06 18.23
C PHE A 61 1.87 31.62 16.85
N VAL A 62 0.81 31.76 16.05
CA VAL A 62 0.80 32.54 14.82
C VAL A 62 0.38 33.97 15.17
N LEU A 63 1.11 34.95 14.66
CA LEU A 63 0.90 36.36 14.97
C LEU A 63 0.48 37.14 13.73
N ARG A 64 -0.39 38.12 13.95
CA ARG A 64 -0.84 39.04 12.91
C ARG A 64 -1.15 40.40 13.49
N GLU A 65 -0.82 41.44 12.75
CA GLU A 65 -0.98 42.82 13.21
C GLU A 65 -2.24 43.45 12.61
N CYS A 66 -3.03 44.06 13.48
CA CYS A 66 -4.19 44.87 13.10
C CYS A 66 -3.77 46.35 13.07
N GLY A 67 -3.94 46.99 11.91
CA GLY A 67 -3.62 48.39 11.70
C GLY A 67 -4.56 49.34 12.44
N PRO A 68 -4.18 50.64 12.57
CA PRO A 68 -5.02 51.66 13.19
C PRO A 68 -6.27 52.00 12.36
N ASP A 69 -6.27 51.67 11.07
CA ASP A 69 -7.36 51.81 10.12
C ASP A 69 -8.38 50.66 10.16
N GLY A 70 -8.16 49.66 11.04
CA GLY A 70 -9.01 48.47 11.14
C GLY A 70 -8.79 47.47 10.01
N GLN A 71 -7.69 47.60 9.26
CA GLN A 71 -7.28 46.63 8.25
C GLN A 71 -6.13 45.78 8.76
N TRP A 72 -6.10 44.52 8.32
CA TRP A 72 -4.99 43.63 8.61
C TRP A 72 -3.73 44.09 7.87
N ALA A 73 -2.57 44.03 8.55
CA ALA A 73 -1.30 44.41 7.95
C ALA A 73 -0.98 43.58 6.68
N THR A 74 -0.61 44.28 5.61
CA THR A 74 -0.19 43.68 4.33
C THR A 74 1.27 44.00 4.05
N ARG A 75 2.07 43.03 3.59
CA ARG A 75 3.46 43.24 3.19
C ARG A 75 3.61 42.85 1.71
N ASN A 76 4.14 43.76 0.88
CA ASN A 76 4.47 43.54 -0.53
C ASN A 76 3.34 42.91 -1.38
N SER A 77 2.21 43.62 -1.47
CA SER A 77 1.12 43.42 -2.44
C SER A 77 0.40 42.05 -2.44
N SER A 78 -0.87 42.11 -2.04
CA SER A 78 -1.98 41.15 -2.26
C SER A 78 -2.16 39.95 -1.32
N LEU A 79 -1.19 39.57 -0.49
CA LEU A 79 -1.45 38.66 0.63
C LEU A 79 -1.29 39.36 1.98
N THR A 80 -2.31 39.25 2.82
CA THR A 80 -2.28 39.71 4.20
C THR A 80 -1.15 38.99 4.95
N TRP A 81 -0.27 39.76 5.59
CA TRP A 81 0.95 39.25 6.20
C TRP A 81 0.66 38.54 7.53
N ARG A 82 1.43 37.48 7.84
CA ARG A 82 1.38 36.74 9.11
C ARG A 82 2.77 36.26 9.49
N ASP A 83 3.08 36.30 10.77
CA ASP A 83 4.28 35.66 11.33
C ASP A 83 3.90 34.27 11.87
N HIS A 84 4.50 33.24 11.30
CA HIS A 84 4.26 31.83 11.63
C HIS A 84 5.56 31.10 11.99
N SER A 85 6.62 31.83 12.28
CA SER A 85 7.95 31.29 12.62
C SER A 85 7.92 30.30 13.80
N GLN A 86 7.05 30.53 14.80
CA GLN A 86 6.89 29.63 15.95
C GLN A 86 6.14 28.32 15.62
N CYS A 87 5.51 28.23 14.45
CA CYS A 87 4.78 27.06 13.98
C CYS A 87 5.49 26.35 12.82
N GLU A 88 6.70 26.80 12.47
CA GLU A 88 7.54 26.17 11.46
C GLU A 88 8.19 24.91 12.04
N ALA A 89 8.31 23.87 11.22
CA ALA A 89 9.00 22.66 11.64
C ALA A 89 10.49 22.97 11.79
N ASP A 90 11.14 22.44 12.83
CA ASP A 90 12.60 22.47 12.90
C ASP A 90 13.13 21.72 11.66
N HIS A 91 13.82 22.43 10.76
CA HIS A 91 14.34 21.91 9.48
C HIS A 91 15.42 20.82 9.62
N ILE A 92 15.56 20.22 10.80
CA ILE A 92 16.47 19.13 11.05
C ILE A 92 15.77 17.85 10.56
N GLN A 93 16.01 17.51 9.28
CA GLN A 93 16.02 16.13 8.77
C GLN A 93 14.71 15.54 8.18
N GLU A 94 13.85 16.33 7.53
CA GLU A 94 12.80 15.80 6.63
C GLU A 94 13.05 16.08 5.14
N SER A 95 14.26 16.51 4.76
CA SER A 95 14.66 16.58 3.36
C SER A 95 15.02 15.19 2.84
N SER A 96 14.14 14.60 2.02
CA SER A 96 14.50 13.60 1.02
C SER A 96 15.14 12.30 1.53
N GLN A 97 14.77 11.79 2.71
CA GLN A 97 15.08 10.40 3.02
C GLN A 97 14.13 9.52 2.21
N VAL A 98 14.48 9.28 0.94
CA VAL A 98 13.87 8.24 0.13
C VAL A 98 13.98 6.97 0.96
N ASP A 99 12.83 6.43 1.39
CA ASP A 99 12.82 5.25 2.25
C ASP A 99 13.61 4.14 1.53
N MET A 100 14.71 3.71 2.16
CA MET A 100 15.62 2.72 1.57
C MET A 100 14.85 1.47 1.13
N HIS A 101 13.82 1.10 1.89
CA HIS A 101 12.91 0.01 1.57
C HIS A 101 12.20 0.20 0.23
N THR A 102 11.74 1.43 -0.06
CA THR A 102 11.07 1.79 -1.31
C THR A 102 11.95 1.60 -2.53
N VAL A 103 13.20 2.02 -2.44
CA VAL A 103 14.15 1.84 -3.55
C VAL A 103 14.39 0.36 -3.81
N ILE A 104 14.59 -0.44 -2.77
CA ILE A 104 14.92 -1.86 -2.88
C ILE A 104 13.80 -2.64 -3.56
N TYR A 105 12.57 -2.55 -3.06
CA TYR A 105 11.48 -3.31 -3.66
C TYR A 105 11.13 -2.78 -5.06
N THR A 106 11.27 -1.48 -5.31
CA THR A 106 10.99 -0.88 -6.63
C THR A 106 11.97 -1.43 -7.67
N VAL A 107 13.26 -1.41 -7.38
CA VAL A 107 14.29 -2.00 -8.26
C VAL A 107 14.05 -3.49 -8.45
N GLY A 108 13.76 -4.22 -7.37
CA GLY A 108 13.46 -5.65 -7.41
C GLY A 108 12.28 -5.98 -8.34
N TYR A 109 11.15 -5.27 -8.19
CA TYR A 109 9.98 -5.46 -9.04
C TYR A 109 10.23 -5.07 -10.50
N CYS A 110 11.00 -4.01 -10.77
CA CYS A 110 11.36 -3.63 -12.14
C CYS A 110 12.19 -4.72 -12.84
N VAL A 111 13.20 -5.27 -12.16
CA VAL A 111 14.04 -6.37 -12.69
C VAL A 111 13.19 -7.62 -12.89
N SER A 112 12.34 -7.96 -11.92
CA SER A 112 11.43 -9.10 -12.01
C SER A 112 10.44 -8.95 -13.16
N LEU A 113 9.88 -7.75 -13.36
CA LEU A 113 8.94 -7.44 -14.43
C LEU A 113 9.58 -7.62 -15.81
N ALA A 114 10.80 -7.10 -16.00
CA ALA A 114 11.54 -7.26 -17.26
C ALA A 114 11.81 -8.74 -17.56
N ALA A 115 12.31 -9.49 -16.58
CA ALA A 115 12.62 -10.91 -16.74
C ALA A 115 11.35 -11.76 -17.03
N LEU A 116 10.26 -11.53 -16.31
CA LEU A 116 9.00 -12.24 -16.50
C LEU A 116 8.34 -11.89 -17.85
N SER A 117 8.41 -10.63 -18.27
CA SER A 117 7.88 -10.21 -19.57
C SER A 117 8.62 -10.92 -20.71
N LEU A 118 9.96 -11.00 -20.62
CA LEU A 118 10.76 -11.73 -21.59
C LEU A 118 10.43 -13.24 -21.58
N ALA A 119 10.33 -13.85 -20.39
CA ALA A 119 9.96 -15.26 -20.25
C ALA A 119 8.56 -15.55 -20.81
N LEU A 120 7.59 -14.67 -20.55
CA LEU A 120 6.23 -14.78 -21.08
C LEU A 120 6.22 -14.70 -22.60
N ILE A 121 6.96 -13.75 -23.20
CA ILE A 121 7.08 -13.62 -24.65
C ILE A 121 7.67 -14.90 -25.26
N ILE A 122 8.73 -15.46 -24.66
CA ILE A 122 9.35 -16.71 -25.12
C ILE A 122 8.32 -17.85 -25.12
N LEU A 123 7.63 -18.07 -24.00
CA LEU A 123 6.66 -19.17 -23.88
C LEU A 123 5.47 -19.04 -24.84
N LEU A 124 5.02 -17.81 -25.13
CA LEU A 124 3.93 -17.55 -26.07
C LEU A 124 4.35 -17.60 -27.55
N PHE A 125 5.61 -17.25 -27.84
CA PHE A 125 6.14 -17.25 -29.21
C PHE A 125 6.40 -18.67 -29.71
N PHE A 126 7.00 -19.52 -28.87
CA PHE A 126 7.32 -20.90 -29.26
C PHE A 126 6.11 -21.82 -29.05
N ARG A 127 5.29 -21.97 -30.10
CA ARG A 127 4.13 -22.89 -30.11
C ARG A 127 4.45 -24.32 -29.69
N LYS A 128 5.68 -24.81 -29.91
CA LYS A 128 6.13 -26.14 -29.46
C LYS A 128 6.10 -26.32 -27.94
N LEU A 129 6.11 -25.21 -27.18
CA LEU A 129 6.05 -25.20 -25.73
C LEU A 129 4.62 -25.06 -25.19
N HIS A 130 3.58 -25.07 -26.03
CA HIS A 130 2.19 -24.98 -25.57
C HIS A 130 1.69 -26.32 -25.00
N CYS A 131 2.01 -26.55 -23.72
CA CYS A 131 1.52 -27.69 -22.94
C CYS A 131 0.66 -27.19 -21.76
N THR A 132 -0.20 -28.06 -21.21
CA THR A 132 -1.01 -27.78 -20.01
C THR A 132 -0.18 -27.22 -18.85
N ARG A 133 0.98 -27.82 -18.56
CA ARG A 133 1.97 -27.32 -17.59
C ARG A 133 2.38 -25.87 -17.90
N ASN A 134 2.71 -25.58 -19.15
CA ASN A 134 3.20 -24.28 -19.54
C ASN A 134 2.09 -23.22 -19.51
N TYR A 135 0.82 -23.58 -19.75
CA TYR A 135 -0.32 -22.69 -19.52
C TYR A 135 -0.48 -22.27 -18.05
N ILE A 136 -0.27 -23.20 -17.10
CA ILE A 136 -0.29 -22.86 -15.66
C ILE A 136 0.86 -21.89 -15.34
N HIS A 137 2.07 -22.15 -15.83
CA HIS A 137 3.22 -21.25 -15.67
C HIS A 137 2.99 -19.87 -16.32
N THR A 138 2.40 -19.81 -17.51
CA THR A 138 2.02 -18.56 -18.19
C THR A 138 1.08 -17.73 -17.33
N ASN A 139 0.06 -18.34 -16.73
CA ASN A 139 -0.85 -17.64 -15.83
C ASN A 139 -0.17 -17.21 -14.52
N LEU A 140 0.71 -18.05 -13.96
CA LEU A 140 1.51 -17.67 -12.79
C LEU A 140 2.40 -16.46 -13.11
N PHE A 141 3.07 -16.44 -14.26
CA PHE A 141 3.90 -15.31 -14.70
C PHE A 141 3.06 -14.04 -14.89
N ALA A 142 1.89 -14.17 -15.52
CA ALA A 142 0.94 -13.07 -15.66
C ALA A 142 0.51 -12.52 -14.28
N SER A 143 0.26 -13.37 -13.29
CA SER A 143 -0.07 -12.93 -11.93
C SER A 143 1.06 -12.12 -11.26
N PHE A 144 2.33 -12.52 -11.45
CA PHE A 144 3.47 -11.76 -10.94
C PHE A 144 3.66 -10.43 -11.66
N ILE A 145 3.46 -10.39 -12.99
CA ILE A 145 3.50 -9.16 -13.79
C ILE A 145 2.41 -8.20 -13.29
N LEU A 146 1.17 -8.67 -13.14
CA LEU A 146 0.06 -7.85 -12.65
C LEU A 146 0.31 -7.35 -11.22
N ARG A 147 0.87 -8.19 -10.34
CA ARG A 147 1.28 -7.79 -8.98
C ARG A 147 2.31 -6.65 -9.03
N ALA A 148 3.39 -6.82 -9.78
CA ALA A 148 4.45 -5.81 -9.90
C ALA A 148 3.91 -4.49 -10.49
N VAL A 149 3.15 -4.55 -11.58
CA VAL A 149 2.55 -3.36 -12.21
C VAL A 149 1.59 -2.66 -11.26
N SER A 150 0.75 -3.41 -10.53
CA SER A 150 -0.21 -2.82 -9.59
C SER A 150 0.47 -2.07 -8.44
N ILE A 151 1.53 -2.65 -7.87
CA ILE A 151 2.32 -2.02 -6.79
C ILE A 151 3.00 -0.75 -7.31
N LEU A 152 3.72 -0.84 -8.43
CA LEU A 152 4.38 0.31 -9.03
C LEU A 152 3.40 1.42 -9.42
N SER A 153 2.21 1.06 -9.92
CA SER A 153 1.18 2.03 -10.28
C SER A 153 0.62 2.77 -9.06
N ARG A 154 0.38 2.04 -7.96
CA ARG A 154 -0.03 2.63 -6.68
C ARG A 154 1.05 3.55 -6.15
N ASP A 155 2.30 3.10 -6.09
CA ASP A 155 3.40 3.89 -5.52
C ASP A 155 3.67 5.16 -6.35
N ALA A 156 3.51 5.09 -7.68
CA ALA A 156 3.60 6.25 -8.56
C ALA A 156 2.47 7.28 -8.35
N LEU A 157 1.29 6.83 -7.96
CA LEU A 157 0.17 7.71 -7.61
C LEU A 157 0.38 8.34 -6.22
N LEU A 158 0.80 7.55 -5.24
CA LEU A 158 1.07 8.03 -3.88
C LEU A 158 2.26 9.01 -3.84
N SER A 159 3.31 8.77 -4.63
CA SER A 159 4.47 9.67 -4.73
C SER A 159 4.12 11.02 -5.35
N ARG A 160 3.06 11.09 -6.18
CA ARG A 160 2.53 12.35 -6.71
C ARG A 160 1.71 13.12 -5.69
N ASP A 161 1.12 12.42 -4.73
CA ASP A 161 0.22 12.99 -3.73
C ASP A 161 0.94 13.47 -2.45
N THR A 162 2.24 13.17 -2.25
CA THR A 162 3.05 13.78 -1.18
C THR A 162 3.40 15.23 -1.52
N PRO A 163 2.77 16.24 -0.90
CA PRO A 163 3.12 17.63 -1.14
C PRO A 163 4.38 17.94 -0.32
N GLY A 164 5.47 18.31 -0.97
CA GLY A 164 6.41 19.20 -0.31
C GLY A 164 5.64 20.50 -0.06
N PHE A 165 5.33 20.82 1.20
CA PHE A 165 4.68 22.07 1.60
C PHE A 165 5.55 23.27 1.18
N ARG A 166 5.53 23.63 -0.11
CA ARG A 166 6.30 24.74 -0.67
C ARG A 166 5.40 25.84 -1.23
N ASP A 167 4.12 25.57 -1.55
CA ASP A 167 3.19 26.63 -1.94
C ASP A 167 1.70 26.32 -1.64
N ASN A 168 0.90 27.38 -1.41
CA ASN A 168 -0.53 27.32 -1.06
C ASN A 168 -1.42 26.69 -2.15
N ARG A 169 -0.88 26.39 -3.33
CA ARG A 169 -1.60 25.74 -4.45
C ARG A 169 -1.67 24.22 -4.32
N ASP A 170 -0.84 23.63 -3.47
CA ASP A 170 -0.69 22.16 -3.36
C ASP A 170 -1.83 21.51 -2.54
N VAL A 171 -2.50 22.28 -1.68
CA VAL A 171 -3.64 21.80 -0.87
C VAL A 171 -4.87 21.50 -1.72
N ALA A 172 -5.05 22.23 -2.84
CA ALA A 172 -6.17 22.01 -3.75
C ALA A 172 -6.02 20.70 -4.57
N ILE A 173 -4.81 20.19 -4.75
CA ILE A 173 -4.53 18.95 -5.51
C ILE A 173 -4.91 17.73 -4.66
N VAL A 174 -4.59 17.75 -3.35
CA VAL A 174 -4.98 16.71 -2.37
C VAL A 174 -6.50 16.61 -2.21
N LEU A 175 -7.22 17.71 -2.44
CA LEU A 175 -8.68 17.81 -2.35
C LEU A 175 -9.41 17.54 -3.68
N SER A 176 -8.70 17.25 -4.77
CA SER A 176 -9.38 16.91 -6.02
C SER A 176 -9.98 15.50 -5.95
N ASP A 177 -11.31 15.41 -6.05
CA ASP A 177 -12.07 14.15 -6.03
C ASP A 177 -11.55 13.13 -7.08
N GLN A 178 -10.98 13.65 -8.17
CA GLN A 178 -10.41 12.87 -9.25
C GLN A 178 -9.09 12.18 -8.87
N ALA A 179 -8.17 12.83 -8.15
CA ALA A 179 -6.95 12.18 -7.65
C ALA A 179 -7.28 11.11 -6.58
N ALA A 180 -8.24 11.41 -5.70
CA ALA A 180 -8.69 10.47 -4.67
C ALA A 180 -9.32 9.20 -5.26
N SER A 181 -10.08 9.31 -6.36
CA SER A 181 -10.65 8.15 -7.07
C SER A 181 -9.58 7.24 -7.69
N GLY A 182 -8.54 7.82 -8.31
CA GLY A 182 -7.46 7.06 -8.96
C GLY A 182 -6.65 6.23 -7.97
N CYS A 183 -6.31 6.82 -6.83
CA CYS A 183 -5.64 6.14 -5.73
C CYS A 183 -6.45 4.96 -5.17
N ARG A 184 -7.78 5.11 -5.01
CA ARG A 184 -8.66 4.02 -4.56
C ARG A 184 -8.68 2.86 -5.53
N VAL A 185 -8.81 3.14 -6.83
CA VAL A 185 -8.80 2.11 -7.87
C VAL A 185 -7.46 1.39 -7.89
N ALA A 186 -6.35 2.12 -7.82
CA ALA A 186 -5.01 1.52 -7.77
C ALA A 186 -4.81 0.65 -6.51
N GLN A 187 -5.31 1.09 -5.36
CA GLN A 187 -5.26 0.32 -4.13
C GLN A 187 -6.07 -0.98 -4.23
N VAL A 188 -7.30 -0.92 -4.75
CA VAL A 188 -8.13 -2.11 -5.00
C VAL A 188 -7.46 -3.07 -5.97
N LEU A 189 -6.94 -2.54 -7.07
CA LEU A 189 -6.22 -3.31 -8.07
C LEU A 189 -5.00 -4.01 -7.46
N MET A 190 -4.22 -3.30 -6.62
CA MET A 190 -3.10 -3.90 -5.90
C MET A 190 -3.56 -5.08 -5.02
N GLN A 191 -4.60 -4.90 -4.21
CA GLN A 191 -5.10 -5.97 -3.33
C GLN A 191 -5.57 -7.20 -4.13
N TYR A 192 -6.27 -6.98 -5.25
CA TYR A 192 -6.67 -8.06 -6.15
C TYR A 192 -5.46 -8.77 -6.77
N CYS A 193 -4.49 -8.04 -7.31
CA CYS A 193 -3.31 -8.63 -7.95
C CYS A 193 -2.43 -9.40 -6.96
N VAL A 194 -2.26 -8.89 -5.73
CA VAL A 194 -1.56 -9.61 -4.65
C VAL A 194 -2.31 -10.89 -4.28
N GLY A 195 -3.62 -10.84 -4.10
CA GLY A 195 -4.45 -12.01 -3.83
C GLY A 195 -4.36 -13.04 -4.95
N ALA A 196 -4.53 -12.61 -6.21
CA ALA A 196 -4.43 -13.47 -7.39
C ALA A 196 -3.06 -14.16 -7.50
N ASN A 197 -1.97 -13.45 -7.17
CA ASN A 197 -0.64 -14.04 -7.16
C ASN A 197 -0.53 -15.19 -6.13
N TYR A 198 -1.02 -15.01 -4.90
CA TYR A 198 -1.03 -16.10 -3.91
C TYR A 198 -1.90 -17.28 -4.32
N TYR A 199 -3.05 -17.04 -4.93
CA TYR A 199 -3.90 -18.12 -5.43
C TYR A 199 -3.31 -18.84 -6.65
N TRP A 200 -2.58 -18.15 -7.52
CA TRP A 200 -1.83 -18.80 -8.60
C TRP A 200 -0.65 -19.64 -8.09
N LEU A 201 0.04 -19.19 -7.03
CA LEU A 201 1.05 -20.00 -6.33
C LEU A 201 0.42 -21.27 -5.71
N LEU A 202 -0.81 -21.16 -5.18
CA LEU A 202 -1.56 -22.30 -4.66
C LEU A 202 -1.98 -23.27 -5.79
N VAL A 203 -2.46 -22.75 -6.92
CA VAL A 203 -2.84 -23.56 -8.10
C VAL A 203 -1.64 -24.32 -8.64
N GLU A 204 -0.49 -23.67 -8.76
CA GLU A 204 0.78 -24.28 -9.15
C GLU A 204 1.15 -25.43 -8.19
N GLY A 205 1.05 -25.21 -6.87
CA GLY A 205 1.29 -26.23 -5.85
C GLY A 205 0.33 -27.42 -5.94
N LEU A 206 -0.98 -27.15 -6.10
CA LEU A 206 -2.01 -28.18 -6.27
C LEU A 206 -1.79 -29.00 -7.54
N TYR A 207 -1.47 -28.33 -8.65
CA TYR A 207 -1.15 -28.99 -9.92
C TYR A 207 0.04 -29.94 -9.76
N LEU A 208 1.14 -29.48 -9.16
CA LEU A 208 2.32 -30.31 -8.93
C LEU A 208 2.03 -31.48 -7.97
N HIS A 209 1.23 -31.25 -6.92
CA HIS A 209 0.82 -32.31 -6.00
C HIS A 209 0.00 -33.41 -6.71
N ASN A 210 -1.00 -32.99 -7.49
CA ASN A 210 -1.85 -33.91 -8.23
C ASN A 210 -1.04 -34.70 -9.27
N LEU A 211 -0.12 -34.06 -10.00
CA LEU A 211 0.77 -34.75 -10.93
C LEU A 211 1.62 -35.85 -10.26
N LEU A 212 2.08 -35.61 -9.03
CA LEU A 212 2.96 -36.55 -8.31
C LEU A 212 2.23 -37.69 -7.61
N VAL A 213 0.99 -37.48 -7.17
CA VAL A 213 0.20 -38.46 -6.38
C VAL A 213 -0.84 -39.17 -7.24
N GLN A 214 -1.48 -38.44 -8.13
CA GLN A 214 -2.68 -38.81 -8.86
C GLN A 214 -2.31 -38.96 -10.35
N MET A 215 -1.69 -40.09 -10.70
CA MET A 215 -1.13 -40.33 -12.05
C MET A 215 -2.17 -40.52 -13.19
N VAL A 216 -3.48 -40.33 -12.96
CA VAL A 216 -4.53 -40.78 -13.91
C VAL A 216 -5.69 -39.79 -13.98
N PHE A 217 -5.56 -38.61 -14.62
CA PHE A 217 -6.73 -37.71 -14.72
C PHE A 217 -6.86 -36.98 -16.07
N SER A 218 -8.12 -36.85 -16.50
CA SER A 218 -8.58 -36.21 -17.74
C SER A 218 -8.31 -34.71 -17.74
N GLU A 219 -7.55 -34.21 -18.72
CA GLU A 219 -6.89 -32.90 -18.68
C GLU A 219 -7.82 -31.67 -18.77
N ASN A 220 -8.99 -31.76 -19.43
CA ASN A 220 -9.75 -30.55 -19.80
C ASN A 220 -10.67 -29.98 -18.69
N HIS A 221 -11.38 -30.81 -17.92
CA HIS A 221 -12.35 -30.30 -16.93
C HIS A 221 -11.67 -29.69 -15.70
N PHE A 222 -10.48 -30.18 -15.34
CA PHE A 222 -9.72 -29.68 -14.19
C PHE A 222 -9.03 -28.33 -14.46
N PHE A 223 -8.65 -28.05 -15.71
CA PHE A 223 -8.02 -26.78 -16.07
C PHE A 223 -8.95 -25.58 -15.84
N CYS A 224 -10.24 -25.71 -16.19
CA CYS A 224 -11.25 -24.68 -15.89
C CYS A 224 -11.38 -24.44 -14.38
N GLY A 225 -11.35 -25.51 -13.58
CA GLY A 225 -11.33 -25.41 -12.11
C GLY A 225 -10.13 -24.63 -11.59
N TYR A 226 -8.93 -24.90 -12.10
CA TYR A 226 -7.72 -24.15 -11.72
C TYR A 226 -7.80 -22.66 -12.07
N LEU A 227 -8.35 -22.30 -13.24
CA LEU A 227 -8.56 -20.90 -13.62
C LEU A 227 -9.54 -20.19 -12.67
N ILE A 228 -10.63 -20.84 -12.29
CA ILE A 228 -11.61 -20.29 -11.34
C ILE A 228 -10.97 -20.09 -9.96
N ILE A 229 -10.15 -21.03 -9.50
CA ILE A 229 -9.43 -20.90 -8.21
C ILE A 229 -8.42 -19.75 -8.26
N GLY A 230 -7.64 -19.64 -9.34
CA GLY A 230 -6.60 -18.63 -9.49
C GLY A 230 -7.14 -17.19 -9.60
N TRP A 231 -8.07 -16.95 -10.53
CA TRP A 231 -8.59 -15.61 -10.83
C TRP A 231 -9.90 -15.29 -10.12
N GLY A 232 -10.76 -16.28 -9.90
CA GLY A 232 -12.10 -16.08 -9.31
C GLY A 232 -12.07 -15.93 -7.79
N SER A 233 -11.26 -16.73 -7.09
CA SER A 233 -11.20 -16.69 -5.62
C SER A 233 -10.79 -15.32 -5.05
N PRO A 234 -9.81 -14.59 -5.61
CA PRO A 234 -9.49 -13.21 -5.22
C PRO A 234 -10.69 -12.26 -5.22
N VAL A 235 -11.58 -12.38 -6.20
CA VAL A 235 -12.78 -11.53 -6.31
C VAL A 235 -13.71 -11.74 -5.11
N LEU A 236 -13.84 -12.99 -4.62
CA LEU A 236 -14.77 -13.35 -3.55
C LEU A 236 -14.48 -12.63 -2.22
N PHE A 237 -13.23 -12.33 -1.91
CA PHE A 237 -12.87 -11.62 -0.68
C PHE A 237 -12.54 -10.14 -0.89
N VAL A 238 -12.11 -9.74 -2.10
CA VAL A 238 -11.87 -8.33 -2.43
C VAL A 238 -13.18 -7.55 -2.50
N ILE A 239 -14.25 -8.12 -3.07
CA ILE A 239 -15.55 -7.42 -3.20
C ILE A 239 -16.16 -7.09 -1.82
N PRO A 240 -16.28 -8.03 -0.86
CA PRO A 240 -16.75 -7.69 0.48
C PRO A 240 -15.88 -6.63 1.16
N TRP A 241 -14.56 -6.68 0.97
CA TRP A 241 -13.66 -5.67 1.54
C TRP A 241 -13.91 -4.28 0.94
N ILE A 242 -14.11 -4.17 -0.38
CA ILE A 242 -14.49 -2.91 -1.04
C ILE A 242 -15.78 -2.35 -0.46
N ILE A 243 -16.81 -3.20 -0.30
CA ILE A 243 -18.12 -2.78 0.23
C ILE A 243 -17.95 -2.21 1.64
N VAL A 244 -17.23 -2.91 2.51
CA VAL A 244 -16.96 -2.45 3.88
C VAL A 244 -16.19 -1.13 3.87
N ARG A 245 -15.12 -1.02 3.07
CA ARG A 245 -14.34 0.24 2.98
C ARG A 245 -15.15 1.41 2.44
N TYR A 246 -15.99 1.17 1.44
CA TYR A 246 -16.83 2.20 0.85
C TYR A 246 -17.87 2.74 1.84
N LEU A 247 -18.48 1.85 2.64
CA LEU A 247 -19.52 2.23 3.61
C LEU A 247 -18.97 2.94 4.85
N PHE A 248 -17.78 2.58 5.32
CA PHE A 248 -17.24 3.07 6.60
C PHE A 248 -16.11 4.11 6.46
N GLU A 249 -15.40 4.19 5.33
CA GLU A 249 -14.21 5.04 5.16
C GLU A 249 -14.14 5.68 3.75
N SER A 250 -14.99 6.68 3.46
CA SER A 250 -15.14 7.26 2.11
C SER A 250 -14.29 8.50 1.82
N THR A 251 -13.41 8.94 2.72
CA THR A 251 -12.83 10.30 2.67
C THR A 251 -11.38 10.39 2.22
N ARG A 252 -10.59 9.30 2.25
CA ARG A 252 -9.15 9.30 1.88
C ARG A 252 -8.80 8.18 0.88
N CYS A 253 -7.53 8.11 0.47
CA CYS A 253 -6.92 6.91 -0.10
C CYS A 253 -7.03 5.75 0.91
N TRP A 254 -7.42 4.55 0.45
CA TRP A 254 -7.53 3.33 1.30
C TRP A 254 -6.17 2.70 1.65
N GLU A 255 -5.18 3.54 1.95
CA GLU A 255 -3.84 3.11 2.34
C GLU A 255 -3.73 2.81 3.84
N ILE A 256 -4.37 3.63 4.68
CA ILE A 256 -4.30 3.52 6.13
C ILE A 256 -5.45 2.65 6.64
N ASN A 257 -5.11 1.65 7.46
CA ASN A 257 -6.07 0.75 8.07
C ASN A 257 -6.35 1.20 9.50
N GLU A 258 -7.33 2.08 9.71
CA GLU A 258 -7.67 2.58 11.04
C GLU A 258 -8.25 1.46 11.92
N ASN A 259 -9.12 0.62 11.35
CA ASN A 259 -9.69 -0.53 12.05
C ASN A 259 -9.05 -1.85 11.57
N MET A 260 -8.36 -2.54 12.48
CA MET A 260 -7.71 -3.82 12.18
C MET A 260 -8.70 -4.89 11.70
N ALA A 261 -9.96 -4.85 12.15
CA ALA A 261 -10.98 -5.82 11.76
C ALA A 261 -11.24 -5.84 10.25
N HIS A 262 -11.26 -4.68 9.59
CA HIS A 262 -11.48 -4.59 8.14
C HIS A 262 -10.30 -5.15 7.34
N TRP A 263 -9.08 -5.04 7.86
CA TRP A 263 -7.89 -5.57 7.21
C TRP A 263 -7.84 -7.11 7.24
N TRP A 264 -8.33 -7.73 8.32
CA TRP A 264 -8.41 -9.19 8.45
C TRP A 264 -9.32 -9.87 7.42
N ILE A 265 -10.25 -9.14 6.80
CA ILE A 265 -11.13 -9.65 5.74
C ILE A 265 -10.30 -10.14 4.54
N ILE A 266 -9.30 -9.36 4.12
CA ILE A 266 -8.40 -9.75 3.02
C ILE A 266 -7.26 -10.64 3.52
N ARG A 267 -6.75 -10.38 4.72
CA ARG A 267 -5.59 -11.12 5.25
C ARG A 267 -5.91 -12.59 5.50
N THR A 268 -7.09 -12.92 6.01
CA THR A 268 -7.46 -14.30 6.38
C THR A 268 -7.42 -15.26 5.18
N PRO A 269 -8.07 -14.98 4.03
CA PRO A 269 -7.99 -15.84 2.85
C PRO A 269 -6.57 -16.02 2.31
N ILE A 270 -5.74 -14.97 2.36
CA ILE A 270 -4.34 -15.02 1.90
C ILE A 270 -3.52 -15.93 2.81
N LEU A 271 -3.60 -15.75 4.13
CA LEU A 271 -2.91 -16.59 5.10
C LEU A 271 -3.35 -18.05 4.98
N LEU A 272 -4.65 -18.31 4.78
CA LEU A 272 -5.16 -19.65 4.55
C LEU A 272 -4.54 -20.28 3.29
N ALA A 273 -4.48 -19.57 2.17
CA ALA A 273 -3.86 -20.05 0.94
C ALA A 273 -2.36 -20.37 1.15
N ILE A 274 -1.63 -19.50 1.84
CA ILE A 274 -0.22 -19.69 2.20
C ILE A 274 -0.04 -20.96 3.06
N LEU A 275 -0.89 -21.15 4.09
CA LEU A 275 -0.85 -22.33 4.95
C LEU A 275 -1.12 -23.62 4.17
N VAL A 276 -2.14 -23.64 3.30
CA VAL A 276 -2.44 -24.80 2.46
C VAL A 276 -1.26 -25.11 1.54
N ASN A 277 -0.65 -24.08 0.93
CA ASN A 277 0.51 -24.27 0.06
C ASN A 277 1.73 -24.83 0.82
N PHE A 278 1.93 -24.40 2.07
CA PHE A 278 2.95 -24.96 2.94
C PHE A 278 2.73 -26.46 3.23
N PHE A 279 1.49 -26.88 3.52
CA PHE A 279 1.18 -28.30 3.70
C PHE A 279 1.43 -29.11 2.42
N ILE A 280 1.11 -28.55 1.26
CA ILE A 280 1.39 -29.16 -0.05
C ILE A 280 2.91 -29.31 -0.25
N PHE A 281 3.69 -28.27 0.04
CA PHE A 281 5.15 -28.30 -0.03
C PHE A 281 5.73 -29.45 0.82
N ILE A 282 5.30 -29.61 2.07
CA ILE A 282 5.76 -30.69 2.94
C ILE A 282 5.42 -32.07 2.37
N ARG A 283 4.21 -32.24 1.80
CA ARG A 283 3.82 -33.50 1.15
C ARG A 283 4.67 -33.81 -0.08
N ILE A 284 4.89 -32.82 -0.94
CA ILE A 284 5.76 -32.97 -2.13
C ILE A 284 7.18 -33.33 -1.72
N LEU A 285 7.73 -32.64 -0.71
CA LEU A 285 9.07 -32.92 -0.20
C LEU A 285 9.19 -34.35 0.33
N ARG A 286 8.19 -34.85 1.08
CA ARG A 286 8.16 -36.25 1.55
C ARG A 286 8.15 -37.24 0.39
N ILE A 287 7.34 -37.01 -0.64
CA ILE A 287 7.28 -37.87 -1.84
C ILE A 287 8.62 -37.86 -2.58
N LEU A 288 9.21 -36.68 -2.78
CA LEU A 288 10.50 -36.53 -3.45
C LEU A 288 11.62 -37.27 -2.70
N VAL A 289 11.66 -37.13 -1.37
CA VAL A 289 12.62 -37.85 -0.52
C VAL A 289 12.41 -39.36 -0.61
N ALA A 290 11.16 -39.84 -0.62
CA ALA A 290 10.86 -41.26 -0.77
C ALA A 290 11.35 -41.80 -2.12
N LYS A 291 11.09 -41.08 -3.23
CA LYS A 291 11.58 -41.44 -4.58
C LYS A 291 13.11 -41.44 -4.65
N LEU A 292 13.78 -40.43 -4.09
CA LEU A 292 15.25 -40.35 -4.07
C LEU A 292 15.89 -41.48 -3.24
N LYS A 293 15.26 -41.89 -2.13
CA LYS A 293 15.72 -43.03 -1.32
C LYS A 293 15.55 -44.37 -2.05
N ALA A 294 14.44 -44.56 -2.76
CA ALA A 294 14.19 -45.78 -3.51
C ALA A 294 15.21 -46.03 -4.65
N HIS A 295 15.75 -44.96 -5.23
CA HIS A 295 16.71 -45.04 -6.34
C HIS A 295 18.18 -45.29 -5.91
N GLN A 296 18.44 -45.69 -4.65
CA GLN A 296 19.77 -46.01 -4.08
C GLN A 296 20.90 -45.04 -4.48
N MET A 297 20.67 -43.72 -4.38
CA MET A 297 21.69 -42.71 -4.65
C MET A 297 22.72 -42.59 -3.51
N ARG A 298 23.99 -42.32 -3.85
CA ARG A 298 25.09 -42.12 -2.90
C ARG A 298 24.78 -41.02 -1.87
N LYS A 299 25.26 -41.18 -0.62
CA LYS A 299 24.91 -40.32 0.54
C LYS A 299 25.19 -38.81 0.31
N THR A 300 26.18 -38.45 -0.49
CA THR A 300 26.48 -37.04 -0.80
C THR A 300 25.62 -36.51 -1.95
N ASP A 301 25.37 -37.35 -2.96
CA ASP A 301 24.60 -37.00 -4.14
C ASP A 301 23.10 -36.86 -3.83
N TYR A 302 22.55 -37.62 -2.87
CA TYR A 302 21.15 -37.43 -2.44
C TYR A 302 20.95 -36.09 -1.73
N LYS A 303 21.88 -35.66 -0.84
CA LYS A 303 21.75 -34.40 -0.10
C LYS A 303 21.80 -33.21 -1.05
N PHE A 304 22.73 -33.23 -2.00
CA PHE A 304 22.88 -32.16 -2.98
C PHE A 304 21.66 -32.05 -3.90
N ARG A 305 21.17 -33.18 -4.43
CA ARG A 305 19.99 -33.20 -5.33
C ARG A 305 18.71 -32.79 -4.60
N LEU A 306 18.56 -33.21 -3.34
CA LEU A 306 17.46 -32.79 -2.47
C LEU A 306 17.53 -31.29 -2.15
N ALA A 307 18.70 -30.78 -1.77
CA ALA A 307 18.91 -29.37 -1.49
C ALA A 307 18.61 -28.51 -2.72
N LYS A 308 19.09 -28.90 -3.91
CA LYS A 308 18.79 -28.24 -5.17
C LYS A 308 17.29 -28.20 -5.44
N SER A 309 16.60 -29.34 -5.33
CA SER A 309 15.16 -29.39 -5.58
C SER A 309 14.35 -28.60 -4.55
N THR A 310 14.76 -28.61 -3.28
CA THR A 310 14.09 -27.87 -2.20
C THR A 310 14.30 -26.37 -2.37
N LEU A 311 15.53 -25.93 -2.70
CA LEU A 311 15.86 -24.52 -2.93
C LEU A 311 15.14 -23.96 -4.16
N THR A 312 14.89 -24.77 -5.19
CA THR A 312 14.04 -24.40 -6.34
C THR A 312 12.57 -24.30 -5.94
N LEU A 313 12.09 -25.17 -5.03
CA LEU A 313 10.68 -25.26 -4.66
C LEU A 313 10.25 -24.17 -3.64
N ILE A 314 11.19 -23.62 -2.86
CA ILE A 314 10.89 -22.58 -1.84
C ILE A 314 10.41 -21.25 -2.45
N PRO A 315 11.13 -20.62 -3.42
CA PRO A 315 10.64 -19.43 -4.12
C PRO A 315 9.37 -19.72 -4.91
N LEU A 316 9.27 -20.94 -5.46
CA LEU A 316 8.16 -21.36 -6.28
C LEU A 316 6.84 -21.45 -5.52
N LEU A 317 6.85 -22.01 -4.31
CA LEU A 317 5.63 -22.14 -3.49
C LEU A 317 5.46 -21.00 -2.48
N GLY A 318 6.33 -19.99 -2.51
CA GLY A 318 6.21 -18.84 -1.60
C GLY A 318 6.37 -19.20 -0.12
N VAL A 319 7.07 -20.28 0.20
CA VAL A 319 7.20 -20.80 1.60
C VAL A 319 7.92 -19.81 2.52
N HIS A 320 8.79 -18.97 1.95
CA HIS A 320 9.48 -17.91 2.70
C HIS A 320 8.48 -16.95 3.40
N GLU A 321 7.29 -16.75 2.83
CA GLU A 321 6.26 -15.87 3.39
C GLU A 321 5.68 -16.41 4.70
N VAL A 322 5.61 -17.73 4.90
CA VAL A 322 5.20 -18.33 6.19
C VAL A 322 6.19 -17.97 7.28
N VAL A 323 7.49 -18.07 6.96
CA VAL A 323 8.57 -17.77 7.90
C VAL A 323 8.52 -16.29 8.29
N PHE A 324 8.37 -15.39 7.32
CA PHE A 324 8.24 -13.96 7.60
C PHE A 324 6.94 -13.60 8.32
N ALA A 325 5.82 -14.27 8.04
CA ALA A 325 4.55 -14.05 8.73
C ALA A 325 4.62 -14.43 10.23
N VAL A 326 5.33 -15.52 10.58
CA VAL A 326 5.54 -15.91 11.98
C VAL A 326 6.53 -14.96 12.67
N LEU A 327 7.61 -14.58 11.99
CA LEU A 327 8.64 -13.67 12.53
C LEU A 327 8.15 -12.23 12.74
N THR A 328 7.03 -11.83 12.11
CA THR A 328 6.46 -10.48 12.26
C THR A 328 5.49 -10.33 13.42
N GLU A 329 5.01 -11.43 14.03
CA GLU A 329 4.12 -11.37 15.21
C GLU A 329 4.89 -11.27 16.55
N GLU A 330 6.18 -11.59 16.55
CA GLU A 330 7.02 -11.45 17.75
C GLU A 330 7.29 -9.97 18.04
N HIS A 331 6.83 -9.50 19.21
CA HIS A 331 6.93 -8.14 19.75
C HIS A 331 8.40 -7.75 20.03
N THR A 332 9.21 -7.70 18.99
CA THR A 332 10.65 -7.46 19.07
C THR A 332 10.97 -6.06 18.55
N ASP A 333 11.85 -5.39 19.30
CA ASP A 333 12.26 -4.00 19.13
C ASP A 333 12.52 -3.56 17.68
N GLY A 334 12.39 -2.24 17.44
CA GLY A 334 12.33 -1.62 16.11
C GLY A 334 13.45 -1.99 15.12
N VAL A 335 14.63 -2.41 15.59
CA VAL A 335 15.75 -2.84 14.72
C VAL A 335 15.47 -4.19 14.07
N LEU A 336 14.97 -5.18 14.81
CA LEU A 336 14.69 -6.52 14.26
C LEU A 336 13.51 -6.48 13.30
N ARG A 337 12.49 -5.65 13.60
CA ARG A 337 11.37 -5.38 12.68
C ARG A 337 11.84 -4.79 11.35
N ASN A 338 12.79 -3.85 11.40
CA ASN A 338 13.33 -3.22 10.20
C ASN A 338 14.12 -4.21 9.31
N ILE A 339 14.92 -5.08 9.94
CA ILE A 339 15.67 -6.13 9.24
C ILE A 339 14.72 -7.16 8.63
N ASN A 340 13.71 -7.61 9.38
CA ASN A 340 12.73 -8.58 8.88
C ASN A 340 11.95 -8.00 7.69
N LEU A 341 11.51 -6.74 7.78
CA LEU A 341 10.79 -6.06 6.71
C LEU A 341 11.67 -5.89 5.46
N PHE A 342 12.95 -5.54 5.63
CA PHE A 342 13.92 -5.48 4.54
C PHE A 342 14.02 -6.83 3.79
N PHE A 343 14.24 -7.93 4.52
CA PHE A 343 14.37 -9.24 3.89
C PHE A 343 13.06 -9.70 3.24
N GLN A 344 11.92 -9.45 3.90
CA GLN A 344 10.61 -9.79 3.34
C GLN A 344 10.36 -9.08 2.01
N LEU A 345 10.60 -7.76 1.94
CA LEU A 345 10.43 -6.98 0.72
C LEU A 345 11.42 -7.39 -0.38
N LEU A 346 12.67 -7.68 -0.01
CA LEU A 346 13.70 -8.13 -0.95
C LEU A 346 13.34 -9.48 -1.58
N PHE A 347 13.00 -10.48 -0.76
CA PHE A 347 12.63 -11.81 -1.28
C PHE A 347 11.32 -11.77 -2.06
N SER A 348 10.32 -11.02 -1.59
CA SER A 348 9.04 -10.88 -2.28
C SER A 348 9.17 -10.20 -3.64
N SER A 349 10.01 -9.16 -3.77
CA SER A 349 10.20 -8.44 -5.03
C SER A 349 11.03 -9.23 -6.04
N LEU A 350 12.01 -10.02 -5.59
CA LEU A 350 12.84 -10.88 -6.44
C LEU A 350 12.20 -12.24 -6.75
N GLN A 351 11.09 -12.60 -6.09
CA GLN A 351 10.46 -13.91 -6.27
C GLN A 351 10.14 -14.19 -7.74
N GLY A 352 9.56 -13.23 -8.46
CA GLY A 352 9.22 -13.40 -9.87
C GLY A 352 10.44 -13.60 -10.78
N LEU A 353 11.57 -12.95 -10.47
CA LEU A 353 12.85 -13.17 -11.16
C LEU A 353 13.32 -14.63 -10.98
N PHE A 354 13.30 -15.14 -9.74
CA PHE A 354 13.69 -16.52 -9.48
C PHE A 354 12.80 -17.52 -10.23
N VAL A 355 11.48 -17.28 -10.24
CA VAL A 355 10.54 -18.13 -10.98
C VAL A 355 10.82 -18.09 -12.49
N ALA A 356 11.07 -16.92 -13.08
CA ALA A 356 11.41 -16.78 -14.51
C ALA A 356 12.70 -17.52 -14.88
N ILE A 357 13.74 -17.40 -14.06
CA ILE A 357 15.02 -18.11 -14.25
C ILE A 357 14.81 -19.62 -14.20
N LEU A 358 14.09 -20.13 -13.19
CA LEU A 358 13.94 -21.55 -12.96
C LEU A 358 13.08 -22.25 -14.02
N TYR A 359 12.00 -21.62 -14.46
CA TYR A 359 11.05 -22.26 -15.39
C TYR A 359 11.26 -21.94 -16.87
N CYS A 360 11.84 -20.79 -17.18
CA CYS A 360 12.08 -20.40 -18.56
C CYS A 360 13.57 -20.51 -18.91
N PHE A 361 14.44 -19.71 -18.26
CA PHE A 361 15.82 -19.55 -18.74
C PHE A 361 16.74 -20.76 -18.48
N VAL A 362 16.53 -21.49 -17.38
CA VAL A 362 17.34 -22.68 -17.03
C VAL A 362 16.67 -23.98 -17.52
N ASN A 363 15.47 -23.89 -18.08
CA ASN A 363 14.76 -25.07 -18.56
C ASN A 363 15.40 -25.58 -19.86
N LYS A 364 15.88 -26.84 -19.82
CA LYS A 364 16.58 -27.46 -20.96
C LYS A 364 15.71 -27.52 -22.22
N GLU A 365 14.41 -27.77 -22.06
CA GLU A 365 13.46 -27.81 -23.18
C GLU A 365 13.28 -26.45 -23.88
N VAL A 366 13.63 -25.35 -23.21
CA VAL A 366 13.59 -24.00 -23.78
C VAL A 366 14.95 -23.61 -24.38
N SER A 367 16.03 -24.21 -23.87
CA SER A 367 17.40 -23.98 -24.35
C SER A 367 17.75 -24.78 -25.61
N GLU A 368 17.05 -25.90 -25.84
CA GLU A 368 17.11 -26.73 -27.05
C GLU A 368 16.12 -26.22 -28.10
#